data_AF-A0A6V7LF76-F1
#
_entry.id   AF-A0A6V7LF76-F1
#
_cell.length_a   1.000
_cell.length_b   1.000
_cell.length_c   1.000
_cell.angle_alpha   90.00
_cell.angle_beta   90.00
_cell.angle_gamma   90.00
#
_symmetry.space_group_name_H-M   'P 1'
#
loop_
_entity.id
_entity.type
_entity.pdbx_description
1 polymer ?
#
loop_
_entity_poly.entity_id
_entity_poly.type
_entity_poly.pdbx_seq_one_letter_code
_entity_poly.pdbx_strand_id
1 'polypeptide(L)'
;NMLSIYMGVFLGWTIVDDPLTILRKYSPMEETFNMSEDESELSTSSRALMFLCILAALPVTVFISELYGRKAALGLNIIPFLIYAGARSTAGRFSDEEPEHRQGSLAMATGAMTCAMQLYLVPIYVNEISSHNKRGAHGIIRALFIGTGMYLGYAKTSIWLEPAPLIVNLVIPLVYMLMTRLIPESPVWLSRRGRANEAER
;
A
#
# COMPACT_ATOMS: atom_id res chain seq x y z
N ASN A 1 8.64 4.44 -12.57
CA ASN A 1 7.50 5.02 -11.83
C ASN A 1 7.68 4.72 -10.36
N MET A 2 8.26 5.63 -9.58
CA MET A 2 8.56 5.40 -8.15
C MET A 2 7.29 5.19 -7.30
N LEU A 3 6.16 5.82 -7.67
CA LEU A 3 4.87 5.61 -6.99
C LEU A 3 4.42 4.14 -7.08
N SER A 4 4.71 3.48 -8.21
CA SER A 4 4.44 2.04 -8.39
C SER A 4 5.36 1.15 -7.55
N ILE A 5 6.61 1.57 -7.30
CA ILE A 5 7.51 0.83 -6.39
C ILE A 5 6.99 0.93 -4.96
N TYR A 6 6.64 2.13 -4.49
CA TYR A 6 6.07 2.34 -3.15
C TYR A 6 4.83 1.47 -2.92
N MET A 7 3.94 1.42 -3.91
CA MET A 7 2.78 0.53 -3.91
C MET A 7 3.16 -0.94 -3.82
N GLY A 8 4.14 -1.37 -4.62
CA GLY A 8 4.62 -2.75 -4.60
C GLY A 8 5.22 -3.14 -3.25
N VAL A 9 6.07 -2.28 -2.67
CA VAL A 9 6.68 -2.50 -1.34
C VAL A 9 5.59 -2.65 -0.29
N PHE A 10 4.57 -1.80 -0.34
CA PHE A 10 3.44 -1.87 0.58
C PHE A 10 2.64 -3.16 0.43
N LEU A 11 2.28 -3.54 -0.81
CA LEU A 11 1.57 -4.79 -1.08
C LEU A 11 2.37 -6.01 -0.62
N GLY A 12 3.67 -6.06 -0.94
CA GLY A 12 4.56 -7.13 -0.51
C GLY A 12 4.63 -7.26 1.01
N TRP A 13 4.63 -6.13 1.73
CA TRP A 13 4.59 -6.10 3.19
C TRP A 13 3.26 -6.63 3.74
N THR A 14 2.12 -6.17 3.22
CA THR A 14 0.79 -6.60 3.69
C THR A 14 0.46 -8.07 3.39
N ILE A 15 1.11 -8.67 2.40
CA ILE A 15 0.89 -10.08 2.03
C ILE A 15 1.67 -11.02 2.98
N VAL A 16 2.80 -10.55 3.52
CA VAL A 16 3.67 -11.34 4.40
C VAL A 16 3.87 -10.58 5.68
N ASP A 17 2.99 -10.84 6.64
CA ASP A 17 3.14 -10.36 8.01
C ASP A 17 4.01 -11.32 8.86
N ASP A 18 4.17 -12.57 8.43
CA ASP A 18 5.12 -13.53 8.99
C ASP A 18 5.63 -14.49 7.89
N PRO A 19 6.89 -14.33 7.43
CA PRO A 19 7.50 -15.23 6.45
C PRO A 19 7.61 -16.66 7.00
N LEU A 20 7.72 -16.82 8.32
CA LEU A 20 7.82 -18.12 8.97
C LEU A 20 6.52 -18.88 8.90
N THR A 21 5.35 -18.23 8.89
CA THR A 21 4.06 -18.93 8.74
C THR A 21 3.94 -19.61 7.37
N ILE A 22 4.45 -18.97 6.31
CA ILE A 22 4.47 -19.56 4.97
C ILE A 22 5.48 -20.72 4.93
N LEU A 23 6.69 -20.52 5.47
CA LEU A 23 7.71 -21.58 5.48
C LEU A 23 7.31 -22.76 6.39
N ARG A 24 6.67 -22.52 7.54
CA ARG A 24 6.11 -23.53 8.45
C ARG A 24 5.01 -24.36 7.80
N LYS A 25 4.17 -23.74 6.94
CA LYS A 25 3.10 -24.44 6.20
C LYS A 25 3.63 -25.42 5.15
N TYR A 26 4.86 -25.23 4.64
CA TYR A 26 5.43 -26.04 3.56
C TYR A 26 6.71 -26.79 3.95
N SER A 27 7.19 -26.69 5.20
CA SER A 27 8.36 -27.44 5.67
C SER A 27 7.99 -28.88 6.06
N PRO A 28 8.66 -29.91 5.52
CA PRO A 28 8.36 -31.32 5.81
C PRO A 28 8.91 -31.82 7.17
N MET A 29 9.30 -30.92 8.09
CA MET A 29 9.76 -31.29 9.43
C MET A 29 8.60 -31.14 10.43
N GLU A 30 7.73 -32.14 10.44
CA GLU A 30 6.69 -32.32 11.46
C GLU A 30 7.32 -32.56 12.84
N GLU A 31 6.89 -31.78 13.84
CA GLU A 31 6.50 -32.22 15.21
C GLU A 31 6.69 -31.17 16.32
N THR A 32 7.36 -30.03 16.09
CA THR A 32 7.56 -29.03 17.18
C THR A 32 6.84 -27.69 17.03
N PHE A 33 6.21 -27.41 15.88
CA PHE A 33 5.50 -26.14 15.64
C PHE A 33 4.21 -26.35 14.84
N ASN A 34 3.28 -27.14 15.35
CA ASN A 34 1.90 -27.12 14.85
C ASN A 34 1.28 -25.76 15.19
N MET A 35 1.16 -24.90 14.19
CA MET A 35 0.15 -23.83 14.23
C MET A 35 -1.22 -24.52 14.36
N SER A 36 -2.08 -24.05 15.25
CA SER A 36 -3.47 -24.53 15.27
C SER A 36 -4.12 -24.24 13.90
N GLU A 37 -4.96 -25.15 13.41
CA GLU A 37 -5.70 -24.93 12.15
C GLU A 37 -6.46 -23.59 12.19
N ASP A 38 -6.96 -23.24 13.37
CA ASP A 38 -7.64 -21.98 13.67
C ASP A 38 -6.77 -20.75 13.35
N GLU A 39 -5.49 -20.70 13.72
CA GLU A 39 -4.60 -19.56 13.45
C GLU A 39 -4.33 -19.36 11.94
N SER A 40 -4.25 -20.45 11.18
CA SER A 40 -4.04 -20.41 9.72
C SER A 40 -5.29 -19.91 8.97
N GLU A 41 -6.47 -20.40 9.35
CA GLU A 41 -7.74 -19.93 8.78
C GLU A 41 -7.98 -18.45 9.11
N LEU A 42 -7.61 -18.05 10.32
CA LEU A 42 -7.77 -16.70 10.83
C LEU A 42 -6.82 -15.68 10.19
N SER A 43 -5.58 -16.08 9.88
CA SER A 43 -4.68 -15.29 9.02
C SER A 43 -5.22 -15.15 7.59
N THR A 44 -5.93 -16.17 7.08
CA THR A 44 -6.49 -16.15 5.73
C THR A 44 -7.71 -15.24 5.63
N SER A 45 -8.55 -15.21 6.67
CA SER A 45 -9.72 -14.34 6.73
C SER A 45 -9.36 -12.84 6.85
N SER A 46 -8.31 -12.49 7.61
CA SER A 46 -7.84 -11.09 7.71
C SER A 46 -7.34 -10.53 6.38
N ARG A 47 -6.67 -11.37 5.57
CA ARG A 47 -6.24 -11.02 4.20
C ARG A 47 -7.41 -10.85 3.24
N ALA A 48 -8.44 -11.71 3.35
CA ALA A 48 -9.65 -11.57 2.56
C ALA A 48 -10.40 -10.25 2.87
N LEU A 49 -10.45 -9.86 4.15
CA LEU A 49 -11.03 -8.59 4.59
C LEU A 49 -10.31 -7.38 3.97
N MET A 50 -8.98 -7.44 3.79
CA MET A 50 -8.24 -6.36 3.13
C MET A 50 -8.74 -6.10 1.71
N PHE A 51 -8.97 -7.15 0.90
CA PHE A 51 -9.49 -7.00 -0.46
C PHE A 51 -10.90 -6.37 -0.48
N LEU A 52 -11.76 -6.76 0.45
CA LEU A 52 -13.08 -6.15 0.61
C LEU A 52 -12.98 -4.68 1.00
N CYS A 53 -12.09 -4.34 1.93
CA CYS A 53 -11.84 -2.95 2.33
C CYS A 53 -11.27 -2.11 1.18
N ILE A 54 -10.44 -2.68 0.29
CA ILE A 54 -9.92 -1.96 -0.89
C ILE A 54 -11.08 -1.54 -1.77
N LEU A 55 -12.01 -2.46 -2.07
CA LEU A 55 -13.19 -2.15 -2.90
C LEU A 55 -14.06 -1.07 -2.25
N ALA A 56 -14.30 -1.17 -0.94
CA ALA A 56 -15.06 -0.18 -0.19
C ALA A 56 -14.37 1.20 -0.11
N ALA A 57 -13.04 1.26 -0.20
CA ALA A 57 -12.27 2.52 -0.16
C ALA A 57 -12.16 3.22 -1.52
N LEU A 58 -12.56 2.59 -2.64
CA LEU A 58 -12.51 3.20 -3.97
C LEU A 58 -13.42 4.44 -4.10
N PRO A 59 -14.70 4.44 -3.68
CA PRO A 59 -15.55 5.63 -3.78
C PRO A 59 -14.99 6.82 -2.99
N VAL A 60 -14.44 6.56 -1.79
CA VAL A 60 -13.80 7.56 -0.95
C VAL A 60 -12.59 8.17 -1.67
N THR A 61 -11.78 7.32 -2.31
CA THR A 61 -10.63 7.75 -3.10
C THR A 61 -11.03 8.66 -4.27
N VAL A 62 -12.08 8.29 -5.01
CA VAL A 62 -12.61 9.08 -6.13
C VAL A 62 -13.02 10.46 -5.63
N PHE A 63 -13.81 10.52 -4.56
CA PHE A 63 -14.28 11.77 -3.96
C PHE A 63 -13.13 12.68 -3.53
N ILE A 64 -12.13 12.14 -2.82
CA ILE A 64 -10.93 12.89 -2.40
C ILE A 64 -10.19 13.45 -3.63
N SER A 65 -10.05 12.64 -4.69
CA SER A 65 -9.33 13.01 -5.90
C SER A 65 -10.00 14.17 -6.66
N GLU A 66 -11.33 14.23 -6.64
CA GLU A 66 -12.12 15.28 -7.29
C GLU A 66 -12.04 16.60 -6.54
N LEU A 67 -12.09 16.55 -5.20
CA LEU A 67 -12.02 17.74 -4.36
C LEU A 67 -10.64 18.41 -4.43
N TYR A 68 -9.58 17.65 -4.12
CA TYR A 68 -8.24 18.20 -3.90
C TYR A 68 -7.32 18.15 -5.12
N GLY A 69 -7.67 17.37 -6.15
CA GLY A 69 -6.77 17.10 -7.27
C GLY A 69 -5.91 15.87 -7.05
N ARG A 70 -5.19 15.49 -8.11
CA ARG A 70 -4.56 14.15 -8.20
C ARG A 70 -3.28 14.09 -7.39
N LYS A 71 -2.43 15.12 -7.45
CA LYS A 71 -1.19 15.17 -6.64
C LYS A 71 -1.51 15.37 -5.17
N ALA A 72 -2.47 16.24 -4.82
CA ALA A 72 -2.89 16.40 -3.42
C ALA A 72 -3.48 15.11 -2.83
N ALA A 73 -4.29 14.37 -3.59
CA ALA A 73 -4.80 13.07 -3.17
C ALA A 73 -3.68 12.02 -2.98
N LEU A 74 -2.67 12.03 -3.87
CA LEU A 74 -1.47 11.21 -3.68
C LEU A 74 -0.68 11.64 -2.43
N GLY A 75 -0.57 12.94 -2.15
CA GLY A 75 0.05 13.43 -0.91
C GLY A 75 -0.70 12.98 0.35
N LEU A 76 -2.04 12.98 0.32
CA LEU A 76 -2.89 12.56 1.44
C LEU A 76 -2.75 11.07 1.78
N ASN A 77 -2.35 10.24 0.81
CA ASN A 77 -2.14 8.80 0.97
C ASN A 77 -1.09 8.43 2.04
N ILE A 78 -0.24 9.38 2.46
CA ILE A 78 0.69 9.19 3.59
C ILE A 78 -0.04 8.96 4.91
N ILE A 79 -1.18 9.62 5.13
CA ILE A 79 -1.90 9.55 6.40
C ILE A 79 -2.37 8.12 6.69
N PRO A 80 -3.13 7.43 5.81
CA PRO A 80 -3.54 6.06 6.08
C PRO A 80 -2.36 5.08 6.15
N PHE A 81 -1.26 5.33 5.41
CA PHE A 81 -0.05 4.51 5.52
C PHE A 81 0.60 4.62 6.90
N LEU A 82 0.73 5.84 7.43
CA LEU A 82 1.33 6.07 8.75
C LEU A 82 0.49 5.44 9.87
N ILE A 83 -0.84 5.46 9.73
CA ILE A 83 -1.74 4.79 10.69
C ILE A 83 -1.53 3.27 10.62
N TYR A 84 -1.48 2.69 9.42
CA TYR A 84 -1.16 1.26 9.25
C TYR A 84 0.20 0.90 9.86
N ALA A 85 1.24 1.65 9.52
CA ALA A 85 2.61 1.39 9.98
C ALA A 85 2.74 1.53 11.51
N GLY A 86 2.09 2.55 12.09
CA GLY A 86 2.02 2.76 13.53
C GLY A 86 1.33 1.59 14.22
N ALA A 87 0.13 1.21 13.76
CA ALA A 87 -0.65 0.12 14.33
C ALA A 87 0.09 -1.23 14.28
N ARG A 88 0.81 -1.53 13.19
CA ARG A 88 1.61 -2.76 13.07
C ARG A 88 2.84 -2.74 13.98
N SER A 89 3.51 -1.59 14.14
CA SER A 89 4.69 -1.47 15.01
C SER A 89 4.38 -1.61 16.51
N THR A 90 3.15 -1.31 16.92
CA THR A 90 2.69 -1.45 18.31
C THR A 90 2.15 -2.84 18.65
N ALA A 91 1.94 -3.69 17.64
CA ALA A 91 1.34 -5.02 17.83
C ALA A 91 2.17 -5.91 18.78
N GLY A 92 3.51 -5.81 18.76
CA GLY A 92 4.37 -6.60 19.66
C GLY A 92 4.50 -6.08 21.10
N ARG A 93 3.80 -5.00 21.48
CA ARG A 93 3.87 -4.41 22.84
C ARG A 93 2.65 -4.68 23.72
N PHE A 94 1.58 -5.22 23.16
CA PHE A 94 0.32 -5.50 23.85
C PHE A 94 -0.01 -7.00 23.72
N SER A 95 0.87 -7.85 24.23
CA SER A 95 0.71 -9.31 24.28
C SER A 95 -0.13 -9.80 25.47
N ASP A 96 -1.18 -9.07 25.84
CA ASP A 96 -2.16 -9.51 26.84
C ASP A 96 -3.53 -9.66 26.16
N GLU A 97 -3.87 -10.93 25.90
CA GLU A 97 -5.20 -11.55 25.72
C GLU A 97 -6.30 -10.78 24.95
N GLU A 98 -6.60 -11.23 23.72
CA GLU A 98 -7.70 -10.84 22.81
C GLU A 98 -7.61 -9.58 21.88
N PRO A 99 -6.68 -8.60 22.00
CA PRO A 99 -6.69 -7.40 21.14
C PRO A 99 -6.04 -7.58 19.76
N GLU A 100 -5.38 -8.71 19.49
CA GLU A 100 -4.64 -8.95 18.24
C GLU A 100 -5.55 -8.87 16.99
N HIS A 101 -6.82 -9.28 17.10
CA HIS A 101 -7.79 -9.26 15.99
C HIS A 101 -8.34 -7.89 15.63
N ARG A 102 -8.66 -7.06 16.62
CA ARG A 102 -9.26 -5.74 16.38
C ARG A 102 -8.21 -4.77 15.83
N GLN A 103 -6.99 -4.83 16.37
CA GLN A 103 -5.88 -4.00 15.90
C GLN A 103 -5.39 -4.43 14.52
N GLY A 104 -5.30 -5.74 14.26
CA GLY A 104 -4.99 -6.28 12.93
C GLY A 104 -6.00 -5.87 11.87
N SER A 105 -7.30 -6.01 12.16
CA SER A 105 -8.36 -5.66 11.20
C SER A 105 -8.43 -4.16 10.90
N LEU A 106 -8.24 -3.30 11.92
CA LEU A 106 -8.19 -1.86 11.74
C LEU A 106 -6.95 -1.41 10.96
N ALA A 107 -5.79 -2.01 11.26
CA ALA A 107 -4.57 -1.78 10.49
C ALA A 107 -4.83 -2.16 9.02
N MET A 108 -5.36 -3.35 8.75
CA MET A 108 -5.67 -3.80 7.37
C MET A 108 -6.66 -2.90 6.66
N ALA A 109 -7.67 -2.35 7.35
CA ALA A 109 -8.60 -1.39 6.75
C ALA A 109 -7.89 -0.09 6.31
N THR A 110 -7.00 0.46 7.14
CA THR A 110 -6.21 1.67 6.78
C THR A 110 -5.16 1.39 5.71
N GLY A 111 -4.57 0.19 5.72
CA GLY A 111 -3.71 -0.28 4.65
C GLY A 111 -4.45 -0.46 3.33
N ALA A 112 -5.67 -1.00 3.38
CA ALA A 112 -6.55 -1.13 2.23
C ALA A 112 -6.90 0.22 1.60
N MET A 113 -7.13 1.27 2.41
CA MET A 113 -7.31 2.64 1.89
C MET A 113 -6.08 3.12 1.13
N THR A 114 -4.89 2.87 1.69
CA THR A 114 -3.61 3.21 1.07
C THR A 114 -3.42 2.53 -0.29
N CYS A 115 -3.80 1.25 -0.39
CA CYS A 115 -3.83 0.50 -1.64
C CYS A 115 -4.83 1.06 -2.64
N ALA A 116 -6.07 1.31 -2.21
CA ALA A 116 -7.14 1.82 -3.06
C ALA A 116 -6.77 3.17 -3.70
N MET A 117 -6.18 4.08 -2.90
CA MET A 117 -5.71 5.37 -3.38
C MET A 117 -4.66 5.23 -4.49
N GLN A 118 -3.69 4.35 -4.32
CA GLN A 118 -2.63 4.16 -5.30
C GLN A 118 -3.09 3.39 -6.55
N LEU A 119 -3.91 2.36 -6.36
CA LEU A 119 -4.52 1.58 -7.44
C LEU A 119 -5.33 2.47 -8.38
N TYR A 120 -6.00 3.49 -7.85
CA TYR A 120 -6.83 4.41 -8.62
C TYR A 120 -6.03 5.60 -9.17
N LEU A 121 -5.31 6.33 -8.32
CA LEU A 121 -4.72 7.61 -8.68
C LEU A 121 -3.53 7.48 -9.63
N VAL A 122 -2.67 6.47 -9.44
CA VAL A 122 -1.46 6.30 -10.25
C VAL A 122 -1.77 6.00 -11.73
N PRO A 123 -2.66 5.06 -12.10
CA PRO A 123 -3.05 4.87 -13.49
C PRO A 123 -3.70 6.08 -14.12
N ILE A 124 -4.56 6.77 -13.37
CA ILE A 124 -5.27 7.94 -13.89
C ILE A 124 -4.29 9.07 -14.18
N TYR A 125 -3.40 9.37 -13.22
CA TYR A 125 -2.37 10.37 -13.42
C TYR A 125 -1.48 10.03 -14.63
N VAL A 126 -1.04 8.78 -14.75
CA VAL A 126 -0.22 8.34 -15.88
C VAL A 126 -0.99 8.37 -17.21
N ASN A 127 -2.30 8.12 -17.21
CA ASN A 127 -3.15 8.23 -18.39
C ASN A 127 -3.38 9.70 -18.81
N GLU A 128 -3.50 10.61 -17.84
CA GLU A 128 -3.68 12.04 -18.07
C GLU A 128 -2.42 12.70 -18.65
N ILE A 129 -1.21 12.24 -18.26
CA ILE A 129 0.07 12.75 -18.80
C ILE A 129 0.55 12.04 -20.08
N SER A 130 0.01 10.85 -20.41
CA SER A 130 0.53 10.04 -21.52
C SER A 130 -0.23 10.28 -22.82
N SER A 131 0.53 10.43 -23.91
CA SER A 131 -0.01 10.51 -25.26
C SER A 131 -0.67 9.19 -25.68
N HIS A 132 -1.74 9.29 -26.48
CA HIS A 132 -2.64 8.18 -26.83
C HIS A 132 -1.89 6.92 -27.33
N ASN A 133 -0.77 7.09 -28.03
CA ASN A 133 -0.01 6.03 -28.67
C ASN A 133 0.99 5.30 -27.74
N LYS A 134 1.25 5.80 -26.53
CA LYS A 134 2.22 5.20 -25.57
C LYS A 134 1.58 4.65 -24.29
N ARG A 135 0.25 4.68 -24.18
CA ARG A 135 -0.50 4.27 -22.98
C ARG A 135 -0.23 2.81 -22.57
N GLY A 136 -0.15 1.90 -23.54
CA GLY A 136 0.15 0.49 -23.30
C GLY A 136 1.55 0.26 -22.71
N ALA A 137 2.58 0.91 -23.27
CA ALA A 137 3.95 0.81 -22.77
C ALA A 137 4.08 1.33 -21.33
N HIS A 138 3.41 2.43 -21.00
CA HIS A 138 3.36 2.95 -19.63
C HIS A 138 2.62 2.01 -18.66
N GLY A 139 1.65 1.23 -19.14
CA GLY A 139 1.01 0.18 -18.34
C GLY A 139 1.98 -0.93 -17.93
N ILE A 140 2.72 -1.48 -18.91
CA ILE A 140 3.67 -2.58 -18.68
C ILE A 140 4.82 -2.13 -17.77
N ILE A 141 5.40 -0.96 -18.04
CA ILE A 141 6.46 -0.39 -17.21
C ILE A 141 5.97 -0.26 -15.75
N ARG A 142 4.74 0.19 -15.54
CA ARG A 142 4.15 0.28 -14.19
C ARG A 142 4.02 -1.08 -13.51
N ALA A 143 3.54 -2.10 -14.23
CA ALA A 143 3.44 -3.45 -13.67
C ALA A 143 4.81 -3.99 -13.23
N LEU A 144 5.86 -3.75 -14.03
CA LEU A 144 7.24 -4.11 -13.65
C LEU A 144 7.68 -3.41 -12.36
N PHE A 145 7.45 -2.10 -12.24
CA PHE A 145 7.78 -1.35 -11.03
C PHE A 145 7.02 -1.83 -9.79
N ILE A 146 5.74 -2.22 -9.93
CA ILE A 146 4.97 -2.83 -8.84
C ILE A 146 5.60 -4.16 -8.44
N GLY A 147 5.91 -5.03 -9.40
CA GLY A 147 6.55 -6.32 -9.15
C GLY A 147 7.89 -6.16 -8.42
N THR A 148 8.76 -5.26 -8.89
CA THR A 148 10.03 -4.95 -8.21
C THR A 148 9.80 -4.45 -6.77
N GLY A 149 8.81 -3.59 -6.56
CA GLY A 149 8.44 -3.14 -5.22
C GLY A 149 7.99 -4.29 -4.32
N MET A 150 7.18 -5.22 -4.84
CA MET A 150 6.73 -6.38 -4.07
C MET A 150 7.91 -7.23 -3.60
N TYR A 151 8.90 -7.50 -4.46
CA TYR A 151 10.13 -8.19 -4.07
C TYR A 151 10.88 -7.48 -2.94
N LEU A 152 10.97 -6.14 -2.97
CA LEU A 152 11.56 -5.37 -1.88
C LEU A 152 10.74 -5.44 -0.60
N GLY A 153 9.40 -5.46 -0.70
CA GLY A 153 8.50 -5.70 0.43
C GLY A 153 8.72 -7.07 1.06
N TYR A 154 8.82 -8.13 0.25
CA TYR A 154 9.17 -9.47 0.72
C TYR A 154 10.53 -9.51 1.41
N ALA A 155 11.55 -8.91 0.80
CA ALA A 155 12.89 -8.84 1.38
C ALA A 155 12.88 -8.11 2.72
N LYS A 156 12.12 -7.00 2.84
CA LYS A 156 11.94 -6.28 4.10
C LYS A 156 11.38 -7.19 5.19
N THR A 157 10.28 -7.89 4.94
CA THR A 157 9.69 -8.78 5.96
C THR A 157 10.60 -9.98 6.26
N SER A 158 11.36 -10.48 5.28
CA SER A 158 12.32 -11.56 5.53
C SER A 158 13.52 -11.13 6.38
N ILE A 159 13.98 -9.88 6.25
CA ILE A 159 15.12 -9.35 7.01
C ILE A 159 14.68 -8.95 8.42
N TRP A 160 13.47 -8.41 8.56
CA TRP A 160 12.91 -7.97 9.84
C TRP A 160 11.76 -8.89 10.23
N LEU A 161 11.96 -9.79 11.20
CA LEU A 161 10.84 -10.44 11.88
C LEU A 161 9.98 -9.34 12.52
N GLU A 162 8.68 -9.34 12.23
CA GLU A 162 7.76 -8.38 12.84
C GLU A 162 7.76 -8.53 14.37
N PRO A 163 7.68 -7.43 15.13
CA PRO A 163 7.51 -6.04 14.68
C PRO A 163 8.80 -5.39 14.14
N ALA A 164 8.76 -4.86 12.91
CA ALA A 164 9.87 -4.07 12.37
C ALA A 164 10.02 -2.72 13.10
N PRO A 165 11.23 -2.14 13.22
CA PRO A 165 11.43 -0.86 13.89
C PRO A 165 10.61 0.24 13.21
N LEU A 166 9.91 1.07 13.99
CA LEU A 166 9.10 2.18 13.48
C LEU A 166 9.90 3.09 12.54
N ILE A 167 11.19 3.30 12.81
CA ILE A 167 12.09 4.11 11.98
C ILE A 167 12.16 3.57 10.55
N VAL A 168 12.28 2.24 10.37
CA VAL A 168 12.34 1.60 9.04
C VAL A 168 11.02 1.82 8.29
N ASN A 169 9.90 1.73 9.00
CA ASN A 169 8.57 1.95 8.43
C ASN A 169 8.30 3.43 8.08
N LEU A 170 8.96 4.39 8.73
CA LEU A 170 8.83 5.82 8.46
C LEU A 170 9.67 6.30 7.26
N VAL A 171 10.77 5.63 6.92
CA VAL A 171 11.60 6.01 5.78
C VAL A 171 10.82 5.92 4.46
N ILE A 172 10.05 4.85 4.27
CA ILE A 172 9.26 4.58 3.06
C ILE A 172 8.26 5.72 2.73
N PRO A 173 7.38 6.17 3.66
CA PRO A 173 6.45 7.27 3.41
C PRO A 173 7.14 8.63 3.31
N LEU A 174 8.28 8.85 3.99
CA LEU A 174 9.06 10.09 3.85
C LEU A 174 9.64 10.24 2.43
N VAL A 175 10.22 9.17 1.89
CA VAL A 175 10.68 9.16 0.50
C VAL A 175 9.51 9.41 -0.45
N TYR A 176 8.37 8.77 -0.23
CA TYR A 176 7.15 9.02 -1.01
C TYR A 176 6.68 10.49 -0.95
N MET A 177 6.72 11.12 0.21
CA MET A 177 6.34 12.54 0.39
C MET A 177 7.23 13.48 -0.41
N LEU A 178 8.54 13.26 -0.37
CA LEU A 178 9.50 14.07 -1.10
C LEU A 178 9.28 13.93 -2.61
N MET A 179 9.00 12.71 -3.08
CA MET A 179 8.78 12.46 -4.49
C MET A 179 7.45 13.01 -4.99
N THR A 180 6.37 12.95 -4.21
CA THR A 180 5.07 13.54 -4.60
C THR A 180 5.16 15.06 -4.75
N ARG A 181 6.07 15.74 -4.03
CA ARG A 181 6.32 17.18 -4.25
C ARG A 181 6.93 17.50 -5.62
N LEU A 182 7.82 16.62 -6.12
CA LEU A 182 8.51 16.78 -7.40
C LEU A 182 7.59 16.57 -8.61
N ILE A 183 6.46 15.89 -8.43
CA ILE A 183 5.50 15.61 -9.50
C ILE A 183 4.60 16.84 -9.72
N PRO A 184 4.47 17.35 -10.97
CA PRO A 184 3.54 18.45 -11.27
C PRO A 184 2.08 17.99 -11.14
N GLU A 185 1.17 18.92 -10.82
CA GLU A 185 -0.27 18.62 -10.83
C GLU A 185 -0.73 18.17 -12.22
N SER A 186 -1.78 17.34 -12.26
CA SER A 186 -2.27 16.85 -13.55
C SER A 186 -2.80 18.01 -14.41
N PRO A 187 -2.32 18.17 -15.66
CA PRO A 187 -2.75 19.25 -16.55
C PRO A 187 -4.24 19.17 -16.89
N VAL A 188 -4.83 17.96 -16.88
CA VAL A 188 -6.26 17.74 -17.11
C VAL A 188 -7.09 18.27 -15.93
N TRP A 189 -6.60 18.12 -14.69
CA TRP A 189 -7.29 18.66 -13.52
C TRP A 189 -7.19 20.19 -13.48
N LEU A 190 -6.03 20.77 -13.82
CA LEU A 190 -5.84 22.21 -13.93
C LEU A 190 -6.73 22.83 -15.03
N SER A 191 -6.83 22.17 -16.18
CA SER A 191 -7.73 22.56 -17.28
C SER A 191 -9.20 22.54 -16.85
N ARG A 192 -9.66 21.48 -16.17
CA ARG A 192 -11.04 21.37 -15.65
C ARG A 192 -11.42 22.42 -14.60
N ARG A 193 -10.45 22.95 -13.85
CA ARG A 193 -10.64 24.02 -12.85
C ARG A 193 -10.56 25.43 -13.45
N GLY A 194 -10.44 25.57 -14.77
CA GLY A 194 -10.33 26.86 -15.45
C GLY A 194 -8.96 27.54 -15.29
N ARG A 195 -7.94 26.81 -14.81
CA ARG A 195 -6.55 27.32 -14.66
C ARG A 195 -5.71 26.93 -15.88
N ALA A 196 -6.17 27.29 -17.08
CA ALA A 196 -5.52 26.93 -18.34
C ALA A 196 -4.05 27.42 -18.41
N ASN A 197 -3.74 28.58 -17.83
CA ASN A 197 -2.39 29.15 -17.81
C ASN A 197 -1.36 28.31 -17.01
N GLU A 198 -1.81 27.43 -16.11
CA GLU A 198 -0.92 26.50 -15.39
C GLU A 198 -0.83 25.13 -16.08
N ALA A 199 -1.70 24.85 -17.05
CA ALA A 199 -1.70 23.60 -17.81
C ALA A 199 -0.72 23.61 -19.00
N GLU A 200 -0.26 24.78 -19.44
CA GLU A 200 0.71 24.96 -20.54
C GLU A 200 2.18 24.98 -20.09
N ARG A 201 2.46 25.03 -18.78
CA ARG A 201 3.84 25.01 -18.21
C ARG A 201 4.28 23.60 -17.83
#